data_AF-A0A7Y5E4Z1-F1
#
_entry.id   AF-A0A7Y5E4Z1-F1
#
_cell.length_a   1.000
_cell.length_b   1.000
_cell.length_c   1.000
_cell.angle_alpha   90.00
_cell.angle_beta   90.00
_cell.angle_gamma   90.00
#
_symmetry.space_group_name_H-M   'P 1'
#
loop_
_entity.id
_entity.type
_entity.pdbx_description
1 polymer ?
#
loop_
_entity_poly.entity_id
_entity_poly.type
_entity_poly.pdbx_seq_one_letter_code
_entity_poly.pdbx_strand_id
1 'polypeptide(L)'
;MFRIIITLLMFCCLSFRLNAQEVALKPNHPDRHVVVKGDTLWGISGKFLKDPWLWPKVWQLNRAQIKNPHLIYPGDVVFLDMSSGKPELKLLRETITLQPGAVIEPLEKTAISTIPLNVIAPFLSQPLIIEKDQLAESPRIIAGQDNRVVLSPGTRVYINKIEEGDGLNWFVYRPGNDLVDPDSKEVLGVEATYLGDARVTKYGEPASADITKAKEEIFTKDRLVPSGDEVIANFVPHAPDTEITGRIIKIYGGVAEAGPQSIVSISRGSADGIEVGHVLAISRYGRVIKDPEPQKESDEQKQAKANAKPKLKELNFDVSRDADGKPVVNFEKKSENTSGLVLEPGMIKLPDERVGLLMVFRVFDRVSYGLIMQASEPVNTLDTVKTP
;
A
#
# COMPACT_ATOMS: atom_id res chain seq x y z
N MET A 1 75.91 -17.32 84.62
CA MET A 1 74.82 -17.50 83.63
C MET A 1 73.61 -16.62 83.97
N PHE A 2 73.70 -15.28 83.90
CA PHE A 2 72.55 -14.38 84.16
C PHE A 2 72.69 -13.04 83.40
N ARG A 3 73.15 -13.07 82.14
CA ARG A 3 73.30 -11.85 81.31
C ARG A 3 72.54 -11.88 79.98
N ILE A 4 71.87 -12.99 79.64
CA ILE A 4 71.21 -13.19 78.34
C ILE A 4 69.68 -12.98 78.42
N ILE A 5 69.10 -12.88 79.63
CA ILE A 5 67.64 -12.78 79.81
C ILE A 5 67.13 -11.32 79.69
N ILE A 6 67.98 -10.32 79.98
CA ILE A 6 67.58 -8.90 79.94
C ILE A 6 67.47 -8.37 78.49
N THR A 7 68.20 -8.94 77.54
CA THR A 7 68.14 -8.52 76.12
C THR A 7 66.90 -9.05 75.40
N LEU A 8 66.31 -10.17 75.84
CA LEU A 8 65.09 -10.72 75.22
C LEU A 8 63.81 -9.98 75.68
N LEU A 9 63.81 -9.43 76.89
CA LEU A 9 62.65 -8.68 77.42
C LEU A 9 62.51 -7.28 76.80
N MET A 10 63.62 -6.67 76.38
CA MET A 10 63.61 -5.33 75.78
C MET A 10 63.15 -5.33 74.31
N PHE A 11 63.20 -6.47 73.61
CA PHE A 11 62.71 -6.59 72.23
C PHE A 11 61.21 -6.92 72.13
N CYS A 12 60.56 -7.32 73.23
CA CYS A 12 59.14 -7.68 73.26
C CYS A 12 58.19 -6.46 73.42
N CYS A 13 58.72 -5.29 73.80
CA CYS A 13 57.90 -4.09 74.03
C CYS A 13 57.71 -3.19 72.79
N LEU A 14 58.26 -3.55 71.62
CA LEU A 14 57.93 -2.88 70.35
C LEU A 14 56.76 -3.57 69.63
N SER A 15 55.67 -3.80 70.34
CA SER A 15 54.40 -4.10 69.69
C SER A 15 53.86 -2.80 69.11
N PHE A 16 54.12 -2.57 67.82
CA PHE A 16 53.43 -1.54 67.05
C PHE A 16 51.92 -1.65 67.32
N ARG A 17 51.32 -0.59 67.87
CA ARG A 17 49.87 -0.41 67.87
C ARG A 17 49.45 -0.31 66.40
N LEU A 18 49.01 -1.42 65.82
CA LEU A 18 48.20 -1.40 64.60
C LEU A 18 46.86 -0.75 64.97
N ASN A 19 46.80 0.57 64.88
CA ASN A 19 45.53 1.27 64.89
C ASN A 19 44.73 0.75 63.69
N ALA A 20 43.50 0.29 63.94
CA ALA A 20 42.57 0.04 62.86
C ALA A 20 42.41 1.36 62.10
N GLN A 21 42.89 1.40 60.85
CA GLN A 21 42.70 2.58 60.00
C GLN A 21 41.19 2.77 59.82
N GLU A 22 40.67 3.80 60.49
CA GLU A 22 39.29 4.22 60.36
C GLU A 22 39.04 4.62 58.91
N VAL A 23 37.92 4.19 58.36
CA VAL A 23 37.53 4.50 56.99
C VAL A 23 37.16 5.98 56.97
N ALA A 24 38.13 6.83 56.61
CA ALA A 24 37.94 8.27 56.55
C ALA A 24 37.14 8.63 55.29
N LEU A 25 36.01 9.29 55.50
CA LEU A 25 35.15 9.80 54.44
C LEU A 25 35.69 11.10 53.85
N LYS A 26 35.39 11.36 52.57
CA LYS A 26 35.75 12.62 51.92
C LYS A 26 34.79 13.74 52.35
N PRO A 27 35.23 14.97 52.69
CA PRO A 27 34.34 16.02 53.21
C PRO A 27 33.12 16.38 52.33
N ASN A 28 33.22 16.18 51.01
CA ASN A 28 32.15 16.39 50.03
C ASN A 28 31.81 15.09 49.28
N HIS A 29 31.67 13.97 49.97
CA HIS A 29 31.19 12.74 49.33
C HIS A 29 29.71 12.87 48.94
N PRO A 30 29.27 12.27 47.82
CA PRO A 30 27.84 12.12 47.55
C PRO A 30 27.21 11.13 48.53
N ASP A 31 25.90 11.23 48.78
CA ASP A 31 25.17 10.24 49.59
C ASP A 31 24.84 8.97 48.79
N ARG A 32 24.68 9.10 47.47
CA ARG A 32 24.41 8.02 46.52
C ARG A 32 25.10 8.24 45.17
N HIS A 33 25.46 7.15 44.50
CA HIS A 33 26.01 7.13 43.14
C HIS A 33 25.28 6.07 42.31
N VAL A 34 24.75 6.47 41.17
CA VAL A 34 24.14 5.55 40.19
C VAL A 34 25.25 5.04 39.28
N VAL A 35 25.43 3.73 39.22
CA VAL A 35 26.45 3.08 38.39
C VAL A 35 26.14 3.35 36.93
N VAL A 36 27.14 3.84 36.19
CA VAL A 36 27.09 4.02 34.74
C VAL A 36 28.05 3.03 34.07
N LYS A 37 27.82 2.71 32.79
CA LYS A 37 28.68 1.83 32.00
C LYS A 37 30.14 2.30 32.05
N GLY A 38 31.02 1.46 32.61
CA GLY A 38 32.45 1.74 32.78
C GLY A 38 32.88 2.04 34.23
N ASP A 39 31.93 2.20 35.15
CA ASP A 39 32.26 2.33 36.58
C ASP A 39 32.83 1.03 37.16
N THR A 40 33.71 1.17 38.16
CA THR A 40 34.25 0.07 38.96
C THR A 40 34.08 0.38 40.44
N LEU A 41 34.00 -0.65 41.31
CA LEU A 41 33.92 -0.44 42.76
C LEU A 41 35.09 0.38 43.31
N TRP A 42 36.29 0.28 42.71
CA TRP A 42 37.44 1.11 43.05
C TRP A 42 37.19 2.58 42.73
N GLY A 43 36.75 2.89 41.51
CA GLY A 43 36.47 4.27 41.09
C GLY A 43 35.32 4.90 41.86
N ILE A 44 34.29 4.11 42.17
CA ILE A 44 33.16 4.54 42.99
C ILE A 44 33.65 4.80 44.43
N SER A 45 34.42 3.90 45.02
CA SER A 45 34.93 4.06 46.39
C SER A 45 35.77 5.33 46.54
N GLY A 46 36.54 5.73 45.51
CA GLY A 46 37.29 7.00 45.53
C GLY A 46 36.43 8.27 45.51
N LYS A 47 35.13 8.16 45.19
CA LYS A 47 34.17 9.28 45.33
C LYS A 47 33.68 9.45 46.76
N PHE A 48 33.58 8.36 47.53
CA PHE A 48 33.06 8.35 48.91
C PHE A 48 34.18 8.43 49.97
N LEU A 49 35.30 7.75 49.73
CA LEU A 49 36.39 7.58 50.70
C LEU A 49 37.55 8.52 50.38
N LYS A 50 38.26 8.96 51.42
CA LYS A 50 39.51 9.71 51.28
C LYS A 50 40.63 8.87 50.65
N ASP A 51 40.67 7.58 51.00
CA ASP A 51 41.65 6.61 50.50
C ASP A 51 40.93 5.55 49.63
N PRO A 52 40.98 5.66 48.27
CA PRO A 52 40.33 4.70 47.38
C PRO A 52 40.82 3.27 47.53
N TRP A 53 42.05 3.06 48.03
CA TRP A 53 42.65 1.75 48.30
C TRP A 53 41.94 0.92 49.37
N LEU A 54 41.08 1.53 50.19
CA LEU A 54 40.29 0.83 51.21
C LEU A 54 39.05 0.11 50.66
N TRP A 55 38.79 0.19 49.36
CA TRP A 55 37.66 -0.47 48.71
C TRP A 55 37.52 -2.00 48.97
N PRO A 56 38.58 -2.82 49.14
CA PRO A 56 38.41 -4.25 49.41
C PRO A 56 37.85 -4.49 50.82
N LYS A 57 38.20 -3.62 51.77
CA LYS A 57 37.70 -3.65 53.16
C LYS A 57 36.23 -3.26 53.19
N VAL A 58 35.83 -2.26 52.41
CA VAL A 58 34.41 -1.87 52.28
C VAL A 58 33.60 -2.94 51.56
N TRP A 59 34.16 -3.59 50.54
CA TRP A 59 33.53 -4.73 49.89
C TRP A 59 33.37 -5.92 50.85
N GLN A 60 34.36 -6.20 51.71
CA GLN A 60 34.29 -7.27 52.70
C GLN A 60 33.13 -7.10 53.68
N LEU A 61 32.80 -5.87 54.06
CA LEU A 61 31.64 -5.54 54.89
C LEU A 61 30.30 -5.80 54.16
N ASN A 62 30.30 -5.73 52.83
CA ASN A 62 29.10 -5.81 51.98
C ASN A 62 29.03 -7.08 51.13
N ARG A 63 29.84 -8.10 51.47
CA ARG A 63 29.98 -9.36 50.72
C ARG A 63 28.66 -10.12 50.58
N ALA A 64 27.73 -9.92 51.52
CA ALA A 64 26.39 -10.52 51.47
C ALA A 64 25.56 -10.03 50.26
N GLN A 65 25.76 -8.78 49.83
CA GLN A 65 25.02 -8.16 48.71
C GLN A 65 25.80 -8.25 47.40
N ILE A 66 27.13 -8.10 47.46
CA ILE A 66 28.01 -8.12 46.28
C ILE A 66 28.91 -9.36 46.35
N LYS A 67 28.43 -10.49 45.83
CA LYS A 67 29.20 -11.76 45.83
C LYS A 67 30.47 -11.69 44.99
N ASN A 68 30.43 -10.95 43.88
CA ASN A 68 31.58 -10.70 43.01
C ASN A 68 31.76 -9.18 42.84
N PRO A 69 32.91 -8.60 43.26
CA PRO A 69 33.15 -7.17 43.20
C PRO A 69 33.24 -6.60 41.78
N HIS A 70 33.38 -7.45 40.76
CA HIS A 70 33.37 -7.02 39.35
C HIS A 70 31.96 -7.01 38.71
N LEU A 71 30.93 -7.48 39.42
CA LEU A 71 29.55 -7.55 38.89
C LEU A 71 28.69 -6.41 39.46
N ILE A 72 28.90 -5.22 38.90
CA ILE A 72 28.00 -4.06 39.06
C ILE A 72 27.41 -3.68 37.70
N TYR A 73 26.13 -3.35 37.66
CA TYR A 73 25.41 -3.07 36.41
C TYR A 73 25.00 -1.61 36.31
N PRO A 74 24.96 -1.03 35.10
CA PRO A 74 24.40 0.31 34.90
C PRO A 74 22.96 0.38 35.46
N GLY A 75 22.71 1.37 36.31
CA GLY A 75 21.43 1.52 37.03
C GLY A 75 21.45 1.03 38.49
N ASP A 76 22.45 0.25 38.91
CA ASP A 76 22.64 -0.06 40.33
C ASP A 76 22.91 1.23 41.13
N VAL A 77 22.37 1.35 42.33
CA VAL A 77 22.62 2.52 43.21
C VAL A 77 23.50 2.12 44.38
N VAL A 78 24.69 2.70 44.45
CA VAL A 78 25.61 2.58 45.60
C VAL A 78 25.36 3.75 46.53
N PHE A 79 25.04 3.49 47.80
CA PHE A 79 24.82 4.55 48.80
C PHE A 79 25.58 4.29 50.09
N LEU A 80 25.87 5.36 50.81
CA LEU A 80 26.54 5.29 52.11
C LEU A 80 25.50 5.10 53.22
N ASP A 81 25.62 4.01 53.96
CA ASP A 81 24.83 3.73 55.15
C ASP A 81 25.67 3.98 56.41
N MET A 82 25.17 4.84 57.29
CA MET A 82 25.79 5.22 58.57
C MET A 82 25.05 4.64 59.78
N SER A 83 24.00 3.84 59.56
CA SER A 83 23.12 3.33 60.62
C SER A 83 23.81 2.40 61.62
N SER A 84 24.90 1.73 61.23
CA SER A 84 25.67 0.83 62.10
C SER A 84 26.74 1.54 62.94
N GLY A 85 26.84 2.87 62.85
CA GLY A 85 27.89 3.68 63.50
C GLY A 85 29.26 3.61 62.82
N LYS A 86 29.38 2.88 61.71
CA LYS A 86 30.56 2.84 60.81
C LYS A 86 30.09 3.07 59.36
N PRO A 87 30.87 3.77 58.52
CA PRO A 87 30.49 3.97 57.12
C PRO A 87 30.54 2.66 56.32
N GLU A 88 29.39 2.23 55.80
CA GLU A 88 29.24 1.05 54.94
C GLU A 88 28.64 1.43 53.58
N LEU A 89 29.19 0.93 52.47
CA LEU A 89 28.61 1.16 51.13
C LEU A 89 27.66 0.01 50.74
N LYS A 90 26.34 0.28 50.71
CA LYS A 90 25.33 -0.71 50.32
C LYS A 90 24.91 -0.54 48.87
N LEU A 91 24.51 -1.65 48.24
CA LEU A 91 24.06 -1.69 46.84
C LEU A 91 22.56 -1.94 46.81
N LEU A 92 21.80 -0.98 46.29
CA LEU A 92 20.38 -1.16 45.99
C LEU A 92 20.25 -1.62 44.53
N ARG A 93 19.75 -2.84 44.34
CA ARG A 93 19.41 -3.40 43.02
C ARG A 93 17.90 -3.28 42.84
N GLU A 94 17.45 -2.31 42.06
CA GLU A 94 16.11 -2.36 41.49
C GLU A 94 16.13 -3.35 40.33
N THR A 95 15.71 -4.59 40.58
CA THR A 95 15.61 -5.61 39.53
C THR A 95 14.45 -5.25 38.61
N ILE A 96 14.71 -4.47 37.55
CA ILE A 96 13.75 -4.27 36.47
C ILE A 96 13.65 -5.57 35.70
N THR A 97 12.58 -6.33 35.94
CA THR A 97 12.31 -7.57 35.20
C THR A 97 11.75 -7.17 33.84
N LEU A 98 12.61 -7.12 32.81
CA LEU A 98 12.16 -6.90 31.43
C LEU A 98 11.43 -8.15 30.94
N GLN A 99 10.12 -8.04 30.74
CA GLN A 99 9.34 -9.07 30.07
C GLN A 99 9.55 -8.91 28.54
N PRO A 100 9.59 -10.01 27.76
CA PRO A 100 9.63 -9.91 26.31
C PRO A 100 8.34 -9.26 25.80
N GLY A 101 8.41 -7.97 25.52
CA GLY A 101 7.38 -7.23 24.79
C GLY A 101 7.83 -7.08 23.34
N ALA A 102 6.96 -7.47 22.40
CA ALA A 102 7.18 -7.16 20.99
C ALA A 102 7.20 -5.63 20.85
N VAL A 103 8.31 -5.09 20.35
CA VAL A 103 8.36 -3.70 19.90
C VAL A 103 7.59 -3.67 18.59
N ILE A 104 6.39 -3.12 18.60
CA ILE A 104 5.65 -2.81 17.37
C ILE A 104 6.29 -1.52 16.85
N GLU A 105 7.28 -1.65 15.97
CA GLU A 105 7.64 -0.53 15.11
C GLU A 105 6.47 -0.34 14.14
N PRO A 106 5.72 0.78 14.20
CA PRO A 106 4.79 1.07 13.12
C PRO A 106 5.61 1.09 11.84
N LEU A 107 5.24 0.27 10.84
CA LEU A 107 5.77 0.44 9.49
C LEU A 107 5.69 1.93 9.22
N GLU A 108 6.83 2.59 8.95
CA GLU A 108 6.77 3.96 8.48
C GLU A 108 5.75 3.94 7.36
N LYS A 109 4.68 4.74 7.49
CA LYS A 109 3.80 5.04 6.36
C LYS A 109 4.74 5.64 5.33
N THR A 110 5.32 4.79 4.47
CA THR A 110 6.19 5.21 3.39
C THR A 110 5.41 6.31 2.71
N ALA A 111 5.89 7.56 2.83
CA ALA A 111 5.19 8.70 2.29
C ALA A 111 4.83 8.34 0.86
N ILE A 112 3.53 8.28 0.55
CA ILE A 112 3.07 7.81 -0.75
C ILE A 112 3.68 8.79 -1.74
N SER A 113 4.60 8.30 -2.57
CA SER A 113 5.30 9.15 -3.53
C SER A 113 4.24 9.80 -4.41
N THR A 114 4.11 11.13 -4.32
CA THR A 114 3.22 11.90 -5.20
C THR A 114 3.64 11.58 -6.63
N ILE A 115 2.71 11.07 -7.44
CA ILE A 115 3.01 10.75 -8.83
C ILE A 115 3.51 12.02 -9.52
N PRO A 116 4.69 12.00 -10.15
CA PRO A 116 5.15 13.17 -10.86
C PRO A 116 4.16 13.43 -12.02
N LEU A 117 3.63 14.66 -12.06
CA LEU A 117 2.54 15.06 -12.96
C LEU A 117 2.87 14.75 -14.44
N ASN A 118 4.15 14.75 -14.82
CA ASN A 118 4.61 14.43 -16.18
C ASN A 118 4.24 13.01 -16.67
N VAL A 119 4.06 12.03 -15.77
CA VAL A 119 3.70 10.65 -16.15
C VAL A 119 2.23 10.57 -16.57
N ILE A 120 1.37 11.35 -15.91
CA ILE A 120 -0.09 11.32 -16.12
C ILE A 120 -0.60 12.49 -16.98
N ALA A 121 0.13 13.59 -17.06
CA ALA A 121 -0.29 14.83 -17.75
C ALA A 121 -0.80 14.60 -19.19
N PRO A 122 -0.14 13.78 -20.03
CA PRO A 122 -0.65 13.50 -21.38
C PRO A 122 -2.04 12.82 -21.39
N PHE A 123 -2.41 12.15 -20.32
CA PHE A 123 -3.63 11.35 -20.19
C PHE A 123 -4.72 12.06 -19.38
N LEU A 124 -4.36 13.10 -18.61
CA LEU A 124 -5.31 13.99 -17.96
C LEU A 124 -6.07 14.82 -19.01
N SER A 125 -5.37 15.33 -20.01
CA SER A 125 -5.93 16.23 -21.02
C SER A 125 -6.62 15.50 -22.17
N GLN A 126 -6.38 14.22 -22.38
CA GLN A 126 -6.88 13.46 -23.53
C GLN A 126 -7.99 12.49 -23.09
N PRO A 127 -9.29 12.75 -23.37
CA PRO A 127 -10.36 11.78 -23.14
C PRO A 127 -10.01 10.40 -23.68
N LEU A 128 -10.35 9.34 -22.94
CA LEU A 128 -9.98 7.96 -23.31
C LEU A 128 -11.19 7.00 -23.33
N ILE A 129 -12.29 7.39 -22.67
CA ILE A 129 -13.61 6.75 -22.79
C ILE A 129 -14.64 7.84 -23.03
N ILE A 130 -15.57 7.53 -23.91
CA ILE A 130 -16.74 8.34 -24.19
C ILE A 130 -17.94 7.38 -24.11
N GLU A 131 -19.05 7.86 -23.58
CA GLU A 131 -20.29 7.08 -23.61
C GLU A 131 -20.61 6.67 -25.05
N LYS A 132 -21.10 5.45 -25.25
CA LYS A 132 -21.30 4.84 -26.58
C LYS A 132 -22.04 5.76 -27.54
N ASP A 133 -23.07 6.43 -27.02
CA ASP A 133 -23.94 7.30 -27.79
C ASP A 133 -23.28 8.66 -28.08
N GLN A 134 -22.55 9.21 -27.10
CA GLN A 134 -21.90 10.51 -27.22
C GLN A 134 -20.81 10.54 -28.32
N LEU A 135 -20.03 9.48 -28.49
CA LEU A 135 -19.02 9.41 -29.56
C LEU A 135 -19.64 9.15 -30.93
N ALA A 136 -20.73 8.39 -30.99
CA ALA A 136 -21.41 8.07 -32.24
C ALA A 136 -22.04 9.32 -32.88
N GLU A 137 -22.58 10.21 -32.03
CA GLU A 137 -23.18 11.49 -32.41
C GLU A 137 -22.15 12.59 -32.68
N SER A 138 -20.92 12.41 -32.22
CA SER A 138 -19.89 13.45 -32.33
C SER A 138 -19.51 13.76 -33.79
N PRO A 139 -19.05 14.99 -34.09
CA PRO A 139 -18.62 15.37 -35.42
C PRO A 139 -17.57 14.41 -35.98
N ARG A 140 -17.53 14.23 -37.30
CA ARG A 140 -16.57 13.35 -37.97
C ARG A 140 -15.91 14.02 -39.15
N ILE A 141 -14.67 13.63 -39.40
CA ILE A 141 -13.93 14.04 -40.59
C ILE A 141 -14.56 13.39 -41.81
N ILE A 142 -15.00 14.19 -42.78
CA ILE A 142 -15.62 13.71 -44.02
C ILE A 142 -14.64 13.71 -45.20
N ALA A 143 -13.66 14.62 -45.23
CA ALA A 143 -12.68 14.74 -46.30
C ALA A 143 -11.42 15.51 -45.87
N GLY A 144 -10.33 15.38 -46.64
CA GLY A 144 -9.12 16.22 -46.56
C GLY A 144 -8.92 17.02 -47.84
N GLN A 145 -8.17 18.13 -47.77
CA GLN A 145 -8.00 19.08 -48.88
C GLN A 145 -7.40 18.49 -50.17
N ASP A 146 -6.53 17.48 -50.05
CA ASP A 146 -5.68 17.00 -51.16
C ASP A 146 -5.99 15.55 -51.58
N ASN A 147 -7.16 15.01 -51.22
CA ASN A 147 -7.50 13.59 -51.45
C ASN A 147 -6.49 12.60 -50.83
N ARG A 148 -5.73 13.05 -49.82
CA ARG A 148 -4.77 12.23 -49.09
C ARG A 148 -5.50 11.22 -48.22
N VAL A 149 -4.94 10.01 -48.15
CA VAL A 149 -5.46 8.95 -47.29
C VAL A 149 -5.18 9.28 -45.83
N VAL A 150 -3.96 9.73 -45.51
CA VAL A 150 -3.53 10.10 -44.16
C VAL A 150 -3.55 11.62 -43.99
N LEU A 151 -4.11 12.08 -42.87
CA LEU A 151 -4.27 13.48 -42.52
C LEU A 151 -3.21 13.86 -41.48
N SER A 152 -2.14 14.50 -41.95
CA SER A 152 -0.99 14.89 -41.11
C SER A 152 -1.12 16.33 -40.60
N PRO A 153 -0.36 16.72 -39.57
CA PRO A 153 -0.32 18.10 -39.09
C PRO A 153 -0.04 19.12 -40.21
N GLY A 154 -0.74 20.25 -40.18
CA GLY A 154 -0.73 21.28 -41.21
C GLY A 154 -1.72 21.07 -42.36
N THR A 155 -2.42 19.92 -42.40
CA THR A 155 -3.41 19.63 -43.44
C THR A 155 -4.79 20.15 -43.03
N ARG A 156 -5.50 20.76 -43.99
CA ARG A 156 -6.91 21.14 -43.83
C ARG A 156 -7.84 19.95 -44.04
N VAL A 157 -8.79 19.81 -43.12
CA VAL A 157 -9.82 18.77 -43.09
C VAL A 157 -11.20 19.40 -43.06
N TYR A 158 -12.17 18.67 -43.60
CA TYR A 158 -13.58 19.03 -43.61
C TYR A 158 -14.34 18.10 -42.65
N ILE A 159 -15.22 18.70 -41.87
CA ILE A 159 -15.97 18.04 -40.80
C ILE A 159 -17.45 18.18 -41.11
N ASN A 160 -18.25 17.15 -40.82
CA ASN A 160 -19.69 17.14 -41.14
C ASN A 160 -20.44 18.36 -40.59
N LYS A 161 -20.25 18.69 -39.31
CA LYS A 161 -20.95 19.76 -38.61
C LYS A 161 -20.15 20.23 -37.40
N ILE A 162 -19.95 21.53 -37.26
CA ILE A 162 -19.52 22.17 -35.99
C ILE A 162 -20.27 23.49 -35.86
N GLU A 163 -20.90 23.72 -34.71
CA GLU A 163 -21.70 24.91 -34.43
C GLU A 163 -20.83 26.03 -33.82
N GLU A 164 -21.29 27.27 -33.96
CA GLU A 164 -20.63 28.41 -33.32
C GLU A 164 -20.82 28.32 -31.80
N GLY A 165 -19.72 28.37 -31.05
CA GLY A 165 -19.72 28.28 -29.59
C GLY A 165 -19.09 27.00 -29.03
N ASP A 166 -18.90 25.96 -29.85
CA ASP A 166 -18.29 24.69 -29.42
C ASP A 166 -16.76 24.75 -29.18
N GLY A 167 -16.18 25.95 -29.21
CA GLY A 167 -14.74 26.16 -29.12
C GLY A 167 -13.99 25.93 -30.44
N LEU A 168 -12.72 26.32 -30.46
CA LEU A 168 -11.85 26.24 -31.64
C LEU A 168 -10.94 25.01 -31.61
N ASN A 169 -10.62 24.49 -30.43
CA ASN A 169 -9.69 23.38 -30.27
C ASN A 169 -10.47 22.08 -30.03
N TRP A 170 -10.09 21.03 -30.76
CA TRP A 170 -10.78 19.76 -30.79
C TRP A 170 -9.78 18.62 -30.76
N PHE A 171 -10.15 17.54 -30.09
CA PHE A 171 -9.41 16.29 -30.10
C PHE A 171 -9.99 15.34 -31.14
N VAL A 172 -9.12 14.60 -31.81
CA VAL A 172 -9.47 13.61 -32.83
C VAL A 172 -9.34 12.21 -32.26
N TYR A 173 -10.38 11.40 -32.44
CA TYR A 173 -10.54 10.08 -31.86
C TYR A 173 -10.90 9.02 -32.88
N ARG A 174 -10.37 7.82 -32.69
CA ARG A 174 -10.86 6.61 -33.33
C ARG A 174 -11.73 5.81 -32.35
N PRO A 175 -12.99 5.52 -32.69
CA PRO A 175 -13.78 4.58 -31.89
C PRO A 175 -13.11 3.20 -31.91
N GLY A 176 -12.89 2.65 -30.73
CA GLY A 176 -12.33 1.33 -30.51
C GLY A 176 -13.42 0.29 -30.19
N ASN A 177 -13.07 -0.66 -29.33
CA ASN A 177 -13.98 -1.73 -28.93
C ASN A 177 -14.83 -1.32 -27.72
N ASP A 178 -16.00 -1.95 -27.59
CA ASP A 178 -16.84 -1.87 -26.40
C ASP A 178 -16.07 -2.39 -25.17
N LEU A 179 -16.09 -1.61 -24.09
CA LEU A 179 -15.59 -2.02 -22.78
C LEU A 179 -16.70 -2.79 -22.07
N VAL A 180 -16.46 -4.06 -21.78
CA VAL A 180 -17.47 -4.96 -21.20
C VAL A 180 -16.99 -5.40 -19.82
N ASP A 181 -17.88 -5.33 -18.82
CA ASP A 181 -17.60 -5.89 -17.50
C ASP A 181 -17.41 -7.41 -17.63
N PRO A 182 -16.27 -7.98 -17.21
CA PRO A 182 -16.04 -9.42 -17.30
C PRO A 182 -17.01 -10.26 -16.46
N ASP A 183 -17.52 -9.71 -15.35
CA ASP A 183 -18.40 -10.42 -14.41
C ASP A 183 -19.87 -10.29 -14.84
N SER A 184 -20.37 -9.06 -15.08
CA SER A 184 -21.79 -8.85 -15.44
C SER A 184 -22.11 -9.00 -16.93
N LYS A 185 -21.08 -8.98 -17.80
CA LYS A 185 -21.21 -8.94 -19.27
C LYS A 185 -21.91 -7.70 -19.83
N GLU A 186 -22.06 -6.67 -19.00
CA GLU A 186 -22.66 -5.42 -19.43
C GLU A 186 -21.64 -4.52 -20.14
N VAL A 187 -22.09 -3.77 -21.15
CA VAL A 187 -21.26 -2.78 -21.84
C VAL A 187 -21.17 -1.53 -20.97
N LEU A 188 -19.97 -1.20 -20.52
CA LEU A 188 -19.70 -0.05 -19.65
C LEU A 188 -19.36 1.22 -20.43
N GLY A 189 -18.94 1.10 -21.69
CA GLY A 189 -18.60 2.23 -22.56
C GLY A 189 -17.90 1.80 -23.84
N VAL A 190 -17.40 2.76 -24.62
CA VAL A 190 -16.56 2.51 -25.80
C VAL A 190 -15.22 3.18 -25.59
N GLU A 191 -14.14 2.42 -25.81
CA GLU A 191 -12.81 3.00 -25.78
C GLU A 191 -12.60 3.89 -27.01
N ALA A 192 -12.01 5.07 -26.81
CA ALA A 192 -11.67 5.98 -27.90
C ALA A 192 -10.16 6.20 -27.93
N THR A 193 -9.50 5.79 -29.01
CA THR A 193 -8.06 6.01 -29.17
C THR A 193 -7.83 7.46 -29.60
N TYR A 194 -7.09 8.21 -28.79
CA TYR A 194 -6.66 9.56 -29.13
C TYR A 194 -5.65 9.55 -30.28
N LEU A 195 -5.98 10.27 -31.37
CA LEU A 195 -5.15 10.36 -32.57
C LEU A 195 -4.41 11.69 -32.69
N GLY A 196 -4.99 12.80 -32.23
CA GLY A 196 -4.39 14.12 -32.41
C GLY A 196 -5.30 15.31 -32.10
N ASP A 197 -4.82 16.49 -32.46
CA ASP A 197 -5.48 17.78 -32.22
C ASP A 197 -5.87 18.43 -33.55
N ALA A 198 -7.06 19.03 -33.60
CA ALA A 198 -7.55 19.82 -34.71
C ALA A 198 -8.00 21.20 -34.23
N ARG A 199 -7.74 22.23 -35.04
CA ARG A 199 -8.24 23.58 -34.78
C ARG A 199 -9.23 23.98 -35.86
N VAL A 200 -10.46 24.29 -35.47
CA VAL A 200 -11.51 24.80 -36.35
C VAL A 200 -11.11 26.17 -36.89
N THR A 201 -11.22 26.34 -38.19
CA THR A 201 -10.98 27.62 -38.89
C THR A 201 -12.28 28.25 -39.37
N LYS A 202 -13.31 27.42 -39.64
CA LYS A 202 -14.62 27.89 -40.06
C LYS A 202 -15.71 26.94 -39.56
N TYR A 203 -16.69 27.50 -38.86
CA TYR A 203 -17.91 26.81 -38.43
C TYR A 203 -18.88 26.55 -39.58
N GLY A 204 -19.76 25.56 -39.44
CA GLY A 204 -20.81 25.25 -40.40
C GLY A 204 -20.98 23.76 -40.71
N GLU A 205 -21.73 23.50 -41.78
CA GLU A 205 -22.08 22.17 -42.29
C GLU A 205 -21.79 22.13 -43.81
N PRO A 206 -20.55 21.82 -44.27
CA PRO A 206 -19.42 21.32 -43.48
C PRO A 206 -18.55 22.43 -42.86
N ALA A 207 -17.97 22.11 -41.71
CA ALA A 207 -16.95 22.93 -41.06
C ALA A 207 -15.56 22.64 -41.64
N SER A 208 -14.63 23.59 -41.48
CA SER A 208 -13.22 23.44 -41.86
C SER A 208 -12.32 23.53 -40.62
N ALA A 209 -11.33 22.65 -40.54
CA ALA A 209 -10.34 22.63 -39.47
C ALA A 209 -8.95 22.29 -40.02
N ASP A 210 -7.90 22.69 -39.31
CA ASP A 210 -6.53 22.29 -39.61
C ASP A 210 -6.04 21.32 -38.54
N ILE A 211 -5.44 20.21 -38.95
CA ILE A 211 -4.80 19.28 -38.00
C ILE A 211 -3.56 19.96 -37.44
N THR A 212 -3.48 20.12 -36.12
CA THR A 212 -2.36 20.81 -35.45
C THR A 212 -1.35 19.83 -34.87
N LYS A 213 -1.81 18.64 -34.43
CA LYS A 213 -0.97 17.57 -33.89
C LYS A 213 -1.52 16.22 -34.32
N ALA A 214 -0.62 15.27 -34.57
CA ALA A 214 -0.98 13.88 -34.80
C ALA A 214 -0.03 13.00 -33.97
N LYS A 215 -0.60 12.16 -33.11
CA LYS A 215 0.09 11.11 -32.36
C LYS A 215 0.08 9.79 -33.14
N GLU A 216 -1.02 9.52 -33.83
CA GLU A 216 -1.22 8.38 -34.72
C GLU A 216 -1.78 8.86 -36.07
N GLU A 217 -1.85 7.99 -37.07
CA GLU A 217 -2.43 8.32 -38.38
C GLU A 217 -3.92 8.66 -38.23
N ILE A 218 -4.30 9.85 -38.71
CA ILE A 218 -5.69 10.31 -38.77
C ILE A 218 -6.23 10.04 -40.18
N PHE A 219 -7.44 9.48 -40.25
CA PHE A 219 -8.15 9.18 -41.48
C PHE A 219 -9.50 9.90 -41.52
N THR A 220 -10.15 9.81 -42.69
CA THR A 220 -11.58 10.13 -42.78
C THR A 220 -12.39 9.18 -41.90
N LYS A 221 -13.56 9.65 -41.44
CA LYS A 221 -14.47 9.00 -40.47
C LYS A 221 -14.03 9.04 -39.01
N ASP A 222 -12.78 9.41 -38.71
CA ASP A 222 -12.37 9.67 -37.33
C ASP A 222 -13.21 10.82 -36.74
N ARG A 223 -13.46 10.74 -35.44
CA ARG A 223 -14.41 11.55 -34.69
C ARG A 223 -13.71 12.71 -34.01
N LEU A 224 -14.42 13.82 -33.84
CA LEU A 224 -13.94 14.96 -33.09
C LEU A 224 -14.76 15.16 -31.83
N VAL A 225 -14.07 15.57 -30.77
CA VAL A 225 -14.63 15.91 -29.47
C VAL A 225 -14.04 17.25 -29.04
N PRO A 226 -14.82 18.20 -28.52
CA PRO A 226 -14.28 19.49 -28.12
C PRO A 226 -13.21 19.28 -27.05
N SER A 227 -12.10 20.03 -27.14
CA SER A 227 -11.11 19.98 -26.08
C SER A 227 -11.72 20.63 -24.84
N GLY A 228 -12.08 19.83 -23.83
CA GLY A 228 -12.57 20.34 -22.56
C GLY A 228 -11.51 21.15 -21.81
N ASP A 229 -11.92 21.83 -20.75
CA ASP A 229 -10.99 22.56 -19.88
C ASP A 229 -9.97 21.59 -19.25
N GLU A 230 -8.70 21.99 -19.27
CA GLU A 230 -7.59 21.21 -18.73
C GLU A 230 -7.72 21.21 -17.19
N VAL A 231 -8.31 20.15 -16.63
CA VAL A 231 -8.43 20.02 -15.17
C VAL A 231 -7.06 19.68 -14.60
N ILE A 232 -6.29 20.71 -14.25
CA ILE A 232 -5.07 20.55 -13.44
C ILE A 232 -5.51 20.24 -12.00
N ALA A 233 -5.80 18.98 -11.73
CA ALA A 233 -6.02 18.51 -10.38
C ALA A 233 -4.68 18.04 -9.78
N ASN A 234 -4.35 18.56 -8.59
CA ASN A 234 -3.31 17.97 -7.76
C ASN A 234 -3.89 16.70 -7.15
N PHE A 235 -3.43 15.54 -7.60
CA PHE A 235 -3.90 14.26 -7.07
C PHE A 235 -3.13 13.92 -5.79
N VAL A 236 -3.87 13.72 -4.71
CA VAL A 236 -3.33 13.16 -3.48
C VAL A 236 -3.77 11.71 -3.42
N PRO A 237 -2.84 10.74 -3.44
CA PRO A 237 -3.19 9.33 -3.33
C PRO A 237 -3.85 9.03 -1.97
N HIS A 238 -5.05 8.45 -1.97
CA HIS A 238 -5.74 7.98 -0.75
C HIS A 238 -6.47 6.67 -1.00
N ALA A 239 -6.73 5.89 0.05
CA ALA A 239 -7.56 4.70 -0.08
C ALA A 239 -9.05 5.11 -0.17
N PRO A 240 -9.90 4.32 -0.87
CA PRO A 240 -11.34 4.47 -0.78
C PRO A 240 -11.85 4.19 0.64
N ASP A 241 -12.88 4.92 1.08
CA ASP A 241 -13.55 4.69 2.38
C ASP A 241 -14.44 3.43 2.37
N THR A 242 -14.86 2.98 1.19
CA THR A 242 -15.70 1.80 0.99
C THR A 242 -14.93 0.61 0.46
N GLU A 243 -15.42 -0.60 0.72
CA GLU A 243 -14.90 -1.80 0.04
C GLU A 243 -15.34 -1.77 -1.42
N ILE A 244 -14.37 -1.62 -2.32
CA ILE A 244 -14.58 -1.63 -3.76
C ILE A 244 -13.84 -2.83 -4.32
N THR A 245 -14.53 -3.63 -5.13
CA THR A 245 -13.94 -4.75 -5.87
C THR A 245 -14.34 -4.63 -7.33
N GLY A 246 -13.35 -4.60 -8.22
CA GLY A 246 -13.53 -4.54 -9.67
C GLY A 246 -12.47 -5.37 -10.40
N ARG A 247 -12.45 -5.25 -11.72
CA ARG A 247 -11.47 -5.93 -12.58
C ARG A 247 -10.81 -4.97 -13.54
N ILE A 248 -9.59 -5.31 -13.93
CA ILE A 248 -8.90 -4.68 -15.06
C ILE A 248 -9.55 -5.18 -16.35
N ILE A 249 -10.21 -4.29 -17.08
CA ILE A 249 -10.88 -4.62 -18.34
C ILE A 249 -9.85 -4.65 -19.46
N LYS A 250 -9.02 -3.61 -19.51
CA LYS A 250 -8.13 -3.36 -20.65
C LYS A 250 -6.90 -2.59 -20.22
N ILE A 251 -5.80 -2.89 -20.89
CA ILE A 251 -4.53 -2.18 -20.78
C ILE A 251 -4.42 -1.23 -21.96
N TYR A 252 -4.15 0.05 -21.67
CA TYR A 252 -3.97 1.04 -22.70
C TYR A 252 -2.78 0.70 -23.61
N GLY A 253 -2.93 0.89 -24.92
CA GLY A 253 -1.93 0.50 -25.91
C GLY A 253 -2.02 -0.94 -26.42
N GLY A 254 -3.00 -1.72 -25.95
CA GLY A 254 -3.34 -3.03 -26.54
C GLY A 254 -2.33 -4.15 -26.28
N VAL A 255 -1.48 -4.00 -25.27
CA VAL A 255 -0.52 -5.02 -24.85
C VAL A 255 -1.20 -6.09 -23.98
N ALA A 256 -0.64 -7.30 -23.97
CA ALA A 256 -1.16 -8.43 -23.19
C ALA A 256 -0.93 -8.25 -21.68
N GLU A 257 0.16 -7.58 -21.30
CA GLU A 257 0.59 -7.39 -19.92
C GLU A 257 1.04 -5.95 -19.68
N ALA A 258 0.88 -5.46 -18.45
CA ALA A 258 1.18 -4.11 -18.02
C ALA A 258 2.21 -4.10 -16.88
N GLY A 259 3.14 -3.13 -16.91
CA GLY A 259 4.10 -2.89 -15.85
C GLY A 259 3.80 -1.61 -15.05
N PRO A 260 4.72 -1.18 -14.18
CA PRO A 260 4.64 0.14 -13.56
C PRO A 260 4.50 1.26 -14.60
N GLN A 261 3.81 2.33 -14.24
CA GLN A 261 3.50 3.50 -15.09
C GLN A 261 2.62 3.19 -16.31
N SER A 262 2.07 1.97 -16.40
CA SER A 262 1.08 1.63 -17.44
C SER A 262 -0.32 2.05 -17.00
N ILE A 263 -1.18 2.34 -17.98
CA ILE A 263 -2.56 2.77 -17.73
C ILE A 263 -3.51 1.61 -18.00
N VAL A 264 -4.46 1.44 -17.09
CA VAL A 264 -5.47 0.39 -17.14
C VAL A 264 -6.86 0.95 -16.93
N SER A 265 -7.84 0.34 -17.60
CA SER A 265 -9.27 0.62 -17.41
C SER A 265 -9.84 -0.36 -16.40
N ILE A 266 -10.59 0.13 -15.42
CA ILE A 266 -11.16 -0.67 -14.31
C ILE A 266 -12.67 -0.65 -14.41
N SER A 267 -13.33 -1.80 -14.16
CA SER A 267 -14.79 -1.96 -14.21
C SER A 267 -15.59 -1.26 -13.10
N ARG A 268 -15.02 -0.24 -12.46
CA ARG A 268 -15.69 0.56 -11.43
C ARG A 268 -15.53 2.04 -11.73
N GLY A 269 -16.63 2.78 -11.58
CA GLY A 269 -16.71 4.21 -11.84
C GLY A 269 -17.17 5.02 -10.62
N SER A 270 -17.59 6.26 -10.85
CA SER A 270 -18.14 7.14 -9.80
C SER A 270 -19.45 6.58 -9.22
N ALA A 271 -20.25 5.85 -10.01
CA ALA A 271 -21.45 5.17 -9.52
C ALA A 271 -21.13 4.07 -8.48
N ASP A 272 -19.89 3.55 -8.48
CA ASP A 272 -19.39 2.56 -7.54
C ASP A 272 -18.59 3.17 -6.37
N GLY A 273 -18.54 4.51 -6.26
CA GLY A 273 -17.79 5.22 -5.23
C GLY A 273 -16.30 5.35 -5.52
N ILE A 274 -15.86 5.20 -6.78
CA ILE A 274 -14.47 5.52 -7.14
C ILE A 274 -14.31 7.03 -7.27
N GLU A 275 -13.28 7.57 -6.64
CA GLU A 275 -12.88 8.97 -6.74
C GLU A 275 -11.47 9.09 -7.32
N VAL A 276 -11.18 10.27 -7.84
CA VAL A 276 -9.85 10.56 -8.38
C VAL A 276 -8.86 10.68 -7.22
N GLY A 277 -7.75 9.94 -7.29
CA GLY A 277 -6.80 9.78 -6.19
C GLY A 277 -6.91 8.44 -5.47
N HIS A 278 -7.97 7.66 -5.70
CA HIS A 278 -8.14 6.34 -5.09
C HIS A 278 -7.00 5.39 -5.44
N VAL A 279 -6.37 4.82 -4.42
CA VAL A 279 -5.35 3.78 -4.54
C VAL A 279 -5.99 2.43 -4.28
N LEU A 280 -5.83 1.51 -5.23
CA LEU A 280 -6.38 0.17 -5.17
C LEU A 280 -5.26 -0.87 -5.30
N ALA A 281 -5.39 -1.99 -4.60
CA ALA A 281 -4.51 -3.13 -4.74
C ALA A 281 -4.87 -3.96 -5.96
N ILE A 282 -3.87 -4.34 -6.73
CA ILE A 282 -3.98 -5.27 -7.85
C ILE A 282 -3.66 -6.66 -7.30
N SER A 283 -4.58 -7.59 -7.50
CA SER A 283 -4.41 -9.00 -7.18
C SER A 283 -4.50 -9.82 -8.45
N ARG A 284 -3.46 -10.62 -8.71
CA ARG A 284 -3.46 -11.58 -9.81
C ARG A 284 -4.57 -12.59 -9.58
N TYR A 285 -5.37 -12.78 -10.61
CA TYR A 285 -6.43 -13.77 -10.55
C TYR A 285 -5.84 -15.18 -10.50
N GLY A 286 -6.12 -15.90 -9.42
CA GLY A 286 -5.58 -17.22 -9.19
C GLY A 286 -5.97 -18.19 -10.30
N ARG A 287 -4.99 -18.92 -10.85
CA ARG A 287 -5.23 -19.92 -11.90
C ARG A 287 -6.12 -21.03 -11.35
N VAL A 288 -7.03 -21.51 -12.19
CA VAL A 288 -7.78 -22.72 -11.93
C VAL A 288 -6.91 -23.90 -12.37
N ILE A 289 -6.49 -24.70 -11.41
CA ILE A 289 -5.71 -25.90 -11.68
C ILE A 289 -6.59 -27.13 -11.48
N LYS A 290 -6.33 -28.18 -12.26
CA LYS A 290 -6.88 -29.50 -11.97
C LYS A 290 -6.17 -30.03 -10.73
N ASP A 291 -6.93 -30.46 -9.74
CA ASP A 291 -6.39 -31.14 -8.57
C ASP A 291 -5.61 -32.38 -9.05
N PRO A 292 -4.30 -32.48 -8.77
CA PRO A 292 -3.51 -33.64 -9.15
C PRO A 292 -3.96 -34.93 -8.44
N GLU A 293 -4.60 -34.81 -7.27
CA GLU A 293 -5.18 -35.93 -6.52
C GLU A 293 -6.64 -35.65 -6.19
N PRO A 294 -7.55 -35.68 -7.20
CA PRO A 294 -8.95 -35.40 -6.96
C PRO A 294 -9.48 -36.42 -5.96
N GLN A 295 -9.93 -35.97 -4.78
CA GLN A 295 -10.62 -36.84 -3.85
C GLN A 295 -11.78 -37.50 -4.60
N LYS A 296 -11.78 -38.84 -4.66
CA LYS A 296 -12.94 -39.59 -5.16
C LYS A 296 -14.12 -39.15 -4.29
N GLU A 297 -15.06 -38.42 -4.87
CA GLU A 297 -16.28 -38.01 -4.18
C GLU A 297 -16.88 -39.25 -3.51
N SER A 298 -17.01 -39.20 -2.18
CA SER A 298 -17.67 -40.25 -1.42
C SER A 298 -19.10 -40.39 -1.92
N ASP A 299 -19.66 -41.60 -1.89
CA ASP A 299 -21.00 -41.84 -2.42
C ASP A 299 -22.08 -41.00 -1.70
N GLU A 300 -21.80 -40.51 -0.49
CA GLU A 300 -22.58 -39.51 0.24
C GLU A 300 -22.54 -38.11 -0.41
N GLN A 301 -21.38 -37.67 -0.90
CA GLN A 301 -21.24 -36.40 -1.64
C GLN A 301 -21.88 -36.47 -3.03
N LYS A 302 -21.86 -37.64 -3.69
CA LYS A 302 -22.59 -37.87 -4.94
C LYS A 302 -24.10 -37.83 -4.73
N GLN A 303 -24.61 -38.40 -3.64
CA GLN A 303 -26.05 -38.33 -3.31
C GLN A 303 -26.49 -36.91 -2.90
N ALA A 304 -25.65 -36.18 -2.16
CA ALA A 304 -25.91 -34.77 -1.83
C ALA A 304 -25.93 -33.87 -3.08
N LYS A 305 -25.01 -34.06 -4.04
CA LYS A 305 -25.00 -33.34 -5.32
C LYS A 305 -26.05 -33.81 -6.32
N ALA A 306 -26.46 -35.08 -6.31
CA ALA A 306 -27.55 -35.59 -7.15
C ALA A 306 -28.93 -35.12 -6.67
N ASN A 307 -29.11 -34.94 -5.35
CA ASN A 307 -30.32 -34.36 -4.78
C ASN A 307 -30.33 -32.83 -4.84
N ALA A 308 -29.17 -32.19 -4.98
CA ALA A 308 -29.09 -30.79 -5.40
C ALA A 308 -29.43 -30.73 -6.89
N LYS A 309 -30.70 -30.44 -7.21
CA LYS A 309 -31.11 -30.13 -8.59
C LYS A 309 -30.06 -29.21 -9.21
N PRO A 310 -29.46 -29.55 -10.37
CA PRO A 310 -28.62 -28.59 -11.07
C PRO A 310 -29.52 -27.37 -11.27
N LYS A 311 -29.11 -26.22 -10.75
CA LYS A 311 -29.72 -24.95 -11.14
C LYS A 311 -29.39 -24.81 -12.63
N LEU A 312 -30.27 -25.37 -13.48
CA LEU A 312 -30.38 -24.96 -14.88
C LEU A 312 -30.34 -23.44 -14.85
N LYS A 313 -29.52 -22.85 -15.74
CA LYS A 313 -29.56 -21.41 -16.07
C LYS A 313 -30.92 -20.86 -15.68
N GLU A 314 -31.00 -20.14 -14.56
CA GLU A 314 -32.20 -19.39 -14.22
C GLU A 314 -32.30 -18.37 -15.36
N LEU A 315 -33.07 -18.72 -16.42
CA LEU A 315 -33.58 -17.72 -17.35
C LEU A 315 -34.27 -16.70 -16.43
N ASN A 316 -33.85 -15.44 -16.50
CA ASN A 316 -34.18 -14.36 -15.55
C ASN A 316 -35.67 -13.95 -15.58
N PHE A 317 -36.58 -14.89 -15.77
CA PHE A 317 -37.94 -14.66 -16.19
C PHE A 317 -38.88 -15.53 -15.34
N ASP A 318 -39.74 -14.90 -14.55
CA ASP A 318 -40.78 -15.61 -13.79
C ASP A 318 -42.10 -15.55 -14.58
N VAL A 319 -42.77 -16.69 -14.78
CA VAL A 319 -44.03 -16.75 -15.52
C VAL A 319 -45.17 -16.83 -14.52
N SER A 320 -45.69 -15.67 -14.12
CA SER A 320 -46.92 -15.58 -13.33
C SER A 320 -48.14 -15.74 -14.23
N ARG A 321 -49.30 -16.12 -13.68
CA ARG A 321 -50.56 -16.09 -14.45
C ARG A 321 -51.41 -14.92 -13.97
N ASP A 322 -51.97 -14.16 -14.90
CA ASP A 322 -52.96 -13.15 -14.56
C ASP A 322 -54.26 -13.79 -14.02
N ALA A 323 -55.19 -12.95 -13.56
CA ALA A 323 -56.48 -13.41 -13.02
C ALA A 323 -57.32 -14.23 -14.02
N ASP A 324 -57.00 -14.16 -15.31
CA ASP A 324 -57.66 -14.88 -16.40
C ASP A 324 -56.87 -16.12 -16.87
N GLY A 325 -55.80 -16.48 -16.15
CA GLY A 325 -55.03 -17.70 -16.38
C GLY A 325 -54.02 -17.65 -17.53
N LYS A 326 -53.75 -16.48 -18.11
CA LYS A 326 -52.72 -16.32 -19.16
C LYS A 326 -51.33 -16.12 -18.54
N PRO A 327 -50.28 -16.76 -19.09
CA PRO A 327 -48.92 -16.60 -18.60
C PRO A 327 -48.37 -15.21 -18.94
N VAL A 328 -47.99 -14.45 -17.92
CA VAL A 328 -47.31 -13.15 -17.98
C VAL A 328 -45.90 -13.32 -17.44
N VAL A 329 -44.92 -12.97 -18.27
CA VAL A 329 -43.49 -13.14 -17.97
C VAL A 329 -42.92 -11.86 -17.36
N ASN A 330 -42.47 -11.93 -16.11
CA ASN A 330 -41.81 -10.84 -15.40
C ASN A 330 -40.30 -10.93 -15.57
N PHE A 331 -39.70 -9.85 -16.10
CA PHE A 331 -38.29 -9.78 -16.48
C PHE A 331 -37.39 -9.04 -15.48
N GLU A 332 -37.90 -8.64 -14.32
CA GLU A 332 -37.19 -7.78 -13.35
C GLU A 332 -36.60 -8.56 -12.15
N LYS A 333 -35.84 -9.64 -12.39
CA LYS A 333 -35.04 -10.23 -11.30
C LYS A 333 -33.62 -9.67 -11.32
N LYS A 334 -33.34 -8.76 -10.38
CA LYS A 334 -31.99 -8.26 -10.08
C LYS A 334 -31.11 -9.47 -9.73
N SER A 335 -30.06 -9.70 -10.52
CA SER A 335 -29.11 -10.81 -10.34
C SER A 335 -28.60 -10.84 -8.90
N GLU A 336 -29.00 -11.83 -8.12
CA GLU A 336 -28.45 -12.05 -6.77
C GLU A 336 -26.95 -12.35 -6.90
N ASN A 337 -26.12 -11.53 -6.25
CA ASN A 337 -24.68 -11.72 -6.07
C ASN A 337 -24.40 -13.09 -5.46
N THR A 338 -24.24 -14.12 -6.30
CA THR A 338 -23.53 -15.34 -5.93
C THR A 338 -22.16 -15.28 -6.59
N SER A 339 -21.26 -14.52 -5.95
CA SER A 339 -19.86 -14.32 -6.32
C SER A 339 -19.01 -15.58 -6.09
N GLY A 340 -19.46 -16.73 -6.59
CA GLY A 340 -18.72 -17.99 -6.54
C GLY A 340 -18.53 -18.52 -7.96
N LEU A 341 -17.29 -18.61 -8.42
CA LEU A 341 -16.97 -19.30 -9.67
C LEU A 341 -17.41 -20.76 -9.55
N VAL A 342 -18.34 -21.18 -10.41
CA VAL A 342 -18.71 -22.58 -10.53
C VAL A 342 -17.59 -23.28 -11.28
N LEU A 343 -16.67 -23.90 -10.54
CA LEU A 343 -15.57 -24.69 -11.10
C LEU A 343 -16.07 -26.10 -11.45
N GLU A 344 -15.53 -26.67 -12.52
CA GLU A 344 -15.79 -28.06 -12.87
C GLU A 344 -15.30 -29.01 -11.74
N PRO A 345 -15.93 -30.19 -11.55
CA PRO A 345 -15.50 -31.15 -10.53
C PRO A 345 -14.02 -31.53 -10.70
N GLY A 346 -13.21 -31.35 -9.65
CA GLY A 346 -11.77 -31.60 -9.66
C GLY A 346 -10.91 -30.40 -10.10
N MET A 347 -11.50 -29.22 -10.30
CA MET A 347 -10.78 -27.97 -10.52
C MET A 347 -10.76 -27.12 -9.24
N ILE A 348 -9.60 -26.60 -8.87
CA ILE A 348 -9.38 -25.75 -7.69
C ILE A 348 -8.85 -24.39 -8.16
N LYS A 349 -9.48 -23.30 -7.71
CA LYS A 349 -8.95 -21.94 -7.91
C LYS A 349 -7.89 -21.65 -6.84
N LEU A 350 -6.68 -21.29 -7.27
CA LEU A 350 -5.64 -20.78 -6.38
C LEU A 350 -6.06 -19.42 -5.77
N PRO A 351 -5.57 -19.07 -4.57
CA PRO A 351 -5.87 -17.76 -3.99
C PRO A 351 -5.35 -16.63 -4.87
N ASP A 352 -6.03 -15.48 -4.83
CA ASP A 352 -5.59 -14.28 -5.53
C ASP A 352 -4.41 -13.65 -4.77
N GLU A 353 -3.30 -13.39 -5.46
CA GLU A 353 -2.07 -12.87 -4.86
C GLU A 353 -1.89 -11.39 -5.19
N ARG A 354 -1.50 -10.57 -4.21
CA ARG A 354 -1.26 -9.14 -4.44
C ARG A 354 0.00 -8.96 -5.28
N VAL A 355 -0.16 -8.38 -6.46
CA VAL A 355 0.92 -8.14 -7.42
C VAL A 355 1.27 -6.67 -7.57
N GLY A 356 0.41 -5.74 -7.11
CA GLY A 356 0.70 -4.33 -7.28
C GLY A 356 -0.28 -3.36 -6.62
N LEU A 357 -0.09 -2.09 -6.96
CA LEU A 357 -0.92 -0.96 -6.59
C LEU A 357 -1.18 -0.11 -7.84
N LEU A 358 -2.39 0.40 -7.97
CA LEU A 358 -2.74 1.43 -8.95
C LEU A 358 -3.36 2.64 -8.26
N MET A 359 -3.24 3.80 -8.88
CA MET A 359 -3.94 5.02 -8.47
C MET A 359 -4.89 5.45 -9.59
N VAL A 360 -6.14 5.69 -9.24
CA VAL A 360 -7.14 6.25 -10.14
C VAL A 360 -6.85 7.73 -10.39
N PHE A 361 -6.77 8.14 -11.65
CA PHE A 361 -6.53 9.53 -12.03
C PHE A 361 -7.67 10.14 -12.85
N ARG A 362 -8.61 9.33 -13.32
CA ARG A 362 -9.81 9.79 -14.04
C ARG A 362 -10.96 8.83 -13.83
N VAL A 363 -12.15 9.38 -13.58
CA VAL A 363 -13.35 8.62 -13.26
C VAL A 363 -14.46 9.01 -14.22
N PHE A 364 -15.16 7.99 -14.72
CA PHE A 364 -16.44 8.11 -15.43
C PHE A 364 -17.51 7.38 -14.61
N ASP A 365 -18.76 7.47 -15.02
CA ASP A 365 -19.90 6.89 -14.30
C ASP A 365 -19.72 5.40 -14.00
N ARG A 366 -19.20 4.63 -14.95
CA ARG A 366 -19.14 3.15 -14.89
C ARG A 366 -17.74 2.55 -15.00
N VAL A 367 -16.75 3.37 -15.36
CA VAL A 367 -15.36 2.93 -15.61
C VAL A 367 -14.42 3.99 -15.05
N SER A 368 -13.23 3.58 -14.62
CA SER A 368 -12.18 4.49 -14.21
C SER A 368 -10.84 4.12 -14.84
N TYR A 369 -9.95 5.11 -14.93
CA TYR A 369 -8.56 4.92 -15.34
C TYR A 369 -7.63 4.94 -14.15
N GLY A 370 -6.86 3.87 -14.04
CA GLY A 370 -5.78 3.71 -13.08
C GLY A 370 -4.42 3.79 -13.75
N LEU A 371 -3.47 4.45 -13.09
CA LEU A 371 -2.05 4.29 -13.35
C LEU A 371 -1.49 3.22 -12.41
N ILE A 372 -0.85 2.19 -12.95
CA ILE A 372 -0.13 1.22 -12.14
C ILE A 372 1.08 1.92 -11.50
N MET A 373 1.07 2.02 -10.18
CA MET A 373 2.11 2.67 -9.40
C MET A 373 3.30 1.77 -9.21
N GLN A 374 3.01 0.54 -8.79
CA GLN A 374 3.99 -0.47 -8.45
C GLN A 374 3.43 -1.83 -8.86
N ALA A 375 4.28 -2.68 -9.41
CA ALA A 375 3.95 -4.05 -9.73
C ALA A 375 5.18 -4.92 -9.50
N SER A 376 5.04 -5.98 -8.69
CA SER A 376 6.08 -7.00 -8.50
C SER A 376 6.08 -8.03 -9.63
N GLU A 377 4.95 -8.19 -10.32
CA GLU A 377 4.76 -9.07 -11.46
C GLU A 377 3.96 -8.37 -12.56
N PRO A 378 4.00 -8.85 -13.82
CA PRO A 378 3.19 -8.29 -14.89
C PRO A 378 1.70 -8.35 -14.56
N VAL A 379 1.00 -7.24 -14.76
CA VAL A 379 -0.44 -7.12 -14.53
C VAL A 379 -1.18 -7.46 -15.81
N ASN A 380 -2.18 -8.33 -15.71
CA ASN A 380 -2.94 -8.82 -16.85
C ASN A 380 -4.34 -8.22 -16.90
N THR A 381 -4.99 -8.35 -18.05
CA THR A 381 -6.44 -8.16 -18.12
C THR A 381 -7.13 -9.22 -17.25
N LEU A 382 -8.30 -8.88 -16.71
CA LEU A 382 -9.11 -9.68 -15.77
C LEU A 382 -8.55 -9.82 -14.34
N ASP A 383 -7.34 -9.32 -14.07
CA ASP A 383 -6.83 -9.22 -12.71
C ASP A 383 -7.78 -8.38 -11.83
N THR A 384 -7.82 -8.74 -10.56
CA THR A 384 -8.77 -8.16 -9.61
C THR A 384 -8.18 -6.89 -9.00
N VAL A 385 -9.02 -5.88 -8.87
CA VAL A 385 -8.68 -4.61 -8.22
C VAL A 385 -9.56 -4.48 -6.99
N LYS A 386 -8.96 -4.27 -5.82
CA LYS A 386 -9.69 -4.16 -4.56
C LYS A 386 -9.13 -3.08 -3.64
N THR A 387 -9.92 -2.65 -2.67
CA THR A 387 -9.45 -1.78 -1.58
C THR A 387 -8.23 -2.43 -0.88
N PRO A 388 -7.12 -1.68 -0.66
CA PRO A 388 -5.78 -2.24 -0.40
C PRO A 388 -5.49 -2.78 1.01
#